data_AF-Q0VPC4-F1
#
_entry.id   AF-Q0VPC4-F1
#
_cell.length_a   1.000
_cell.length_b   1.000
_cell.length_c   1.000
_cell.angle_alpha   90.00
_cell.angle_beta   90.00
_cell.angle_gamma   90.00
#
_symmetry.space_group_name_H-M   'P 1'
#
loop_
_entity.id
_entity.type
_entity.pdbx_description
1 polymer ?
#
loop_
_entity_poly.entity_id
_entity_poly.type
_entity_poly.pdbx_seq_one_letter_code
_entity_poly.pdbx_strand_id
1 'polypeptide(L)'
;MNSLMKVLLSIMIAATLGMGLAGCEADGDSDSSGGGGNAVGNIADQDADGVPDSVDNCPANSNAMQEDLDGDGIGDVCDDDRDGDGVDNDADNCPLLANDSQEDADGDGVGDACDMDNDQDKDGTDDGVDNCPATFNPEQGDVDGDGKGDVCDDDSDGDGVDDANDNCAFTANNDQADTDTDGVGDVCEDDRDGDTVLDDVDNCLSLPNTDQSDIDLDTVGDVCDEDRDGDGVDNDGTDSSDNCPDTANNDQLDLDGDGIGNVCDDDFDGEVDLTDTDGDGVIDSEDNCPEIANEDQADDDGDGIGNVCDDNGFTCSADSTFKQLTSADYTAEGDSLGGLFEFGVCLGCSVENADSVIDGSNASYAQVNLGLALGGLLSNTRHSGAYVAVDAKDPANDISETIVGFVVSDPAASLVSLELLGDFVSILFINDGEIVHEVKRIEAHLLGLSLLGLGANTDQRFIAALAPSDVSFDSIQLNYGGVLNLNKTLRVHDVCVGSPSF
;
A
#
# COMPACT_ATOMS: atom_id res chain seq x y z
N MET A 1 6.97 -6.27 13.49
CA MET A 1 7.26 -6.32 14.94
C MET A 1 7.86 -7.68 15.33
N ASN A 2 8.87 -7.68 16.22
CA ASN A 2 9.73 -8.83 16.52
C ASN A 2 9.04 -9.91 17.37
N SER A 3 9.45 -11.18 17.20
CA SER A 3 8.96 -12.39 17.91
C SER A 3 9.10 -12.36 19.45
N LEU A 4 9.69 -11.31 20.03
CA LEU A 4 9.66 -11.03 21.47
C LEU A 4 8.39 -10.29 21.94
N MET A 5 7.54 -9.85 21.01
CA MET A 5 6.34 -9.06 21.29
C MET A 5 5.05 -9.90 21.29
N LYS A 6 5.10 -11.12 20.72
CA LYS A 6 3.96 -12.07 20.73
C LYS A 6 3.82 -12.83 22.06
N VAL A 7 4.89 -12.98 22.84
CA VAL A 7 4.81 -13.60 24.18
C VAL A 7 4.29 -12.61 25.25
N LEU A 8 4.29 -11.30 24.96
CA LEU A 8 3.69 -10.30 25.85
C LEU A 8 2.21 -10.03 25.56
N LEU A 9 1.68 -10.43 24.40
CA LEU A 9 0.28 -10.20 24.04
C LEU A 9 -0.65 -11.34 24.47
N SER A 10 -0.14 -12.58 24.56
CA SER A 10 -0.91 -13.74 25.04
C SER A 10 -1.05 -13.85 26.57
N ILE A 11 -0.52 -12.89 27.33
CA ILE A 11 -0.73 -12.78 28.79
C ILE A 11 -1.71 -11.62 29.12
N MET A 12 -2.15 -10.85 28.11
CA MET A 12 -3.03 -9.69 28.29
C MET A 12 -4.48 -9.91 27.83
N ILE A 13 -4.87 -11.14 27.47
CA ILE A 13 -6.26 -11.49 27.13
C ILE A 13 -6.67 -12.71 27.99
N ALA A 14 -6.74 -12.49 29.29
CA ALA A 14 -7.41 -13.37 30.26
C ALA A 14 -7.80 -12.58 31.52
N ALA A 15 -8.15 -11.30 31.39
CA ALA A 15 -8.50 -10.46 32.53
C ALA A 15 -9.47 -9.31 32.18
N THR A 16 -10.35 -9.50 31.20
CA THR A 16 -11.44 -8.53 30.91
C THR A 16 -12.72 -9.23 30.51
N LEU A 17 -13.28 -10.03 31.42
CA LEU A 17 -14.73 -10.15 31.55
C LEU A 17 -15.04 -10.27 33.05
N GLY A 18 -15.48 -9.16 33.63
CA GLY A 18 -15.69 -9.06 35.08
C GLY A 18 -15.71 -7.62 35.59
N MET A 19 -16.35 -6.69 34.86
CA MET A 19 -16.74 -5.42 35.46
C MET A 19 -18.03 -5.62 36.27
N GLY A 20 -17.84 -6.03 37.53
CA GLY A 20 -18.80 -5.83 38.62
C GLY A 20 -18.20 -4.84 39.61
N LEU A 21 -18.92 -3.76 39.88
CA LEU A 21 -18.43 -2.53 40.51
C LEU A 21 -17.81 -2.68 41.92
N ALA A 22 -16.87 -1.75 42.17
CA ALA A 22 -16.51 -1.11 43.44
C ALA A 22 -15.51 -1.82 44.39
N GLY A 23 -14.23 -1.64 44.11
CA GLY A 23 -13.15 -1.74 45.10
C GLY A 23 -12.50 -0.37 45.35
N CYS A 24 -12.64 0.17 46.57
CA CYS A 24 -11.84 1.28 47.06
C CYS A 24 -10.37 0.84 47.22
N GLU A 25 -9.45 1.67 46.71
CA GLU A 25 -8.01 1.55 46.96
C GLU A 25 -7.70 1.71 48.45
N ALA A 26 -6.87 0.83 48.99
CA ALA A 26 -6.22 1.01 50.29
C ALA A 26 -4.73 0.68 50.17
N ASP A 27 -3.96 1.66 49.68
CA ASP A 27 -2.53 1.72 50.00
C ASP A 27 -2.35 2.11 51.46
N GLY A 28 -1.52 1.33 52.16
CA GLY A 28 -1.15 1.60 53.53
C GLY A 28 -0.38 2.92 53.65
N ASP A 29 -0.91 3.81 54.48
CA ASP A 29 -0.10 4.77 55.20
C ASP A 29 -0.25 4.51 56.71
N SER A 30 0.88 4.23 57.32
CA SER A 30 1.06 4.15 58.76
C SER A 30 0.87 5.53 59.39
N ASP A 31 0.18 5.55 60.52
CA ASP A 31 -0.07 6.69 61.41
C ASP A 31 -1.23 7.63 61.05
N SER A 32 -2.44 7.27 61.50
CA SER A 32 -3.33 8.29 62.06
C SER A 32 -4.24 7.72 63.15
N SER A 33 -3.87 8.03 64.39
CA SER A 33 -4.74 7.97 65.55
C SER A 33 -5.91 8.95 65.38
N GLY A 34 -7.12 8.44 65.16
CA GLY A 34 -8.34 9.26 65.10
C GLY A 34 -9.59 8.43 65.33
N GLY A 35 -10.09 8.39 66.56
CA GLY A 35 -11.31 7.70 66.91
C GLY A 35 -12.56 8.30 66.24
N GLY A 36 -13.41 7.43 65.73
CA GLY A 36 -14.79 7.73 65.34
C GLY A 36 -15.63 6.48 65.57
N GLY A 37 -16.33 6.43 66.70
CA GLY A 37 -17.25 5.35 67.01
C GLY A 37 -18.43 5.35 66.03
N ASN A 38 -18.55 4.29 65.26
CA ASN A 38 -19.83 3.86 64.72
C ASN A 38 -19.89 2.34 64.85
N ALA A 39 -20.77 1.86 65.72
CA ALA A 39 -21.00 0.45 65.93
C ALA A 39 -21.74 -0.11 64.70
N VAL A 40 -21.00 -0.55 63.69
CA VAL A 40 -21.54 -1.57 62.79
C VAL A 40 -21.72 -2.79 63.68
N GLY A 41 -22.96 -3.28 63.77
CA GLY A 41 -23.27 -4.46 64.57
C GLY A 41 -22.29 -5.56 64.22
N ASN A 42 -21.86 -6.28 65.25
CA ASN A 42 -21.15 -7.54 65.11
C ASN A 42 -22.10 -8.48 64.33
N ILE A 43 -22.11 -8.38 63.00
CA ILE A 43 -22.81 -9.32 62.13
C ILE A 43 -22.21 -10.67 62.46
N ALA A 44 -23.09 -11.56 62.93
CA ALA A 44 -22.67 -12.92 63.23
C ALA A 44 -22.32 -13.56 61.90
N ASP A 45 -21.11 -14.09 61.87
CA ASP A 45 -20.47 -14.80 60.77
C ASP A 45 -19.69 -15.89 61.51
N GLN A 46 -20.33 -17.06 61.63
CA GLN A 46 -19.90 -18.13 62.52
C GLN A 46 -18.64 -18.84 62.01
N ASP A 47 -18.45 -18.93 60.70
CA ASP A 47 -17.32 -19.62 60.07
C ASP A 47 -16.26 -18.68 59.46
N ALA A 48 -16.53 -17.37 59.47
CA ALA A 48 -15.63 -16.29 59.05
C ALA A 48 -15.28 -16.33 57.56
N ASP A 49 -16.22 -16.74 56.70
CA ASP A 49 -16.05 -16.79 55.25
C ASP A 49 -16.37 -15.48 54.53
N GLY A 50 -16.95 -14.51 55.23
CA GLY A 50 -17.33 -13.21 54.71
C GLY A 50 -18.83 -13.06 54.39
N VAL A 51 -19.63 -14.11 54.58
CA VAL A 51 -21.09 -14.12 54.43
C VAL A 51 -21.75 -14.11 55.82
N PRO A 52 -22.65 -13.16 56.14
CA PRO A 52 -23.31 -13.14 57.44
C PRO A 52 -24.32 -14.30 57.62
N ASP A 53 -24.39 -14.91 58.82
CA ASP A 53 -25.27 -16.04 59.20
C ASP A 53 -26.75 -15.88 58.75
N SER A 54 -27.23 -14.64 58.58
CA SER A 54 -28.62 -14.35 58.21
C SER A 54 -28.93 -14.57 56.72
N VAL A 55 -27.91 -14.65 55.88
CA VAL A 55 -28.02 -14.84 54.42
C VAL A 55 -27.11 -15.97 53.93
N ASP A 56 -26.39 -16.61 54.84
CA ASP A 56 -25.50 -17.73 54.58
C ASP A 56 -26.31 -19.03 54.41
N ASN A 57 -26.18 -19.70 53.26
CA ASN A 57 -26.81 -20.99 52.98
C ASN A 57 -26.06 -22.17 53.63
N CYS A 58 -24.88 -21.93 54.23
CA CYS A 58 -24.16 -22.86 55.10
C CYS A 58 -23.53 -22.19 56.34
N PRO A 59 -24.33 -21.69 57.31
CA PRO A 59 -23.86 -20.84 58.43
C PRO A 59 -22.74 -21.36 59.34
N ALA A 60 -22.36 -22.64 59.22
CA ALA A 60 -21.33 -23.28 60.02
C ALA A 60 -20.12 -23.76 59.20
N ASN A 61 -20.17 -23.61 57.89
CA ASN A 61 -19.29 -24.24 56.92
C ASN A 61 -18.91 -23.24 55.82
N SER A 62 -17.74 -22.64 55.98
CA SER A 62 -17.22 -21.60 55.07
C SER A 62 -17.39 -21.96 53.60
N ASN A 63 -18.20 -21.16 52.89
CA ASN A 63 -18.57 -21.30 51.49
C ASN A 63 -18.88 -19.91 50.89
N ALA A 64 -17.88 -19.02 50.86
CA ALA A 64 -18.04 -17.61 50.49
C ALA A 64 -18.71 -17.35 49.12
N MET A 65 -18.72 -18.34 48.23
CA MET A 65 -19.37 -18.29 46.90
C MET A 65 -20.86 -18.61 46.94
N GLN A 66 -21.37 -19.20 48.03
CA GLN A 66 -22.78 -19.51 48.27
C GLN A 66 -23.42 -20.33 47.14
N GLU A 67 -22.67 -21.31 46.64
CA GLU A 67 -23.15 -22.29 45.64
C GLU A 67 -24.29 -23.12 46.26
N ASP A 68 -25.32 -23.38 45.46
CA ASP A 68 -26.61 -24.03 45.79
C ASP A 68 -27.15 -24.59 44.46
N LEU A 69 -26.72 -25.82 44.14
CA LEU A 69 -26.86 -26.41 42.82
C LEU A 69 -28.32 -26.75 42.48
N ASP A 70 -29.10 -27.25 43.44
CA ASP A 70 -30.51 -27.61 43.24
C ASP A 70 -31.50 -26.47 43.58
N GLY A 71 -31.01 -25.41 44.23
CA GLY A 71 -31.77 -24.21 44.57
C GLY A 71 -32.74 -24.42 45.74
N ASP A 72 -32.50 -25.39 46.62
CA ASP A 72 -33.36 -25.66 47.78
C ASP A 72 -33.12 -24.71 48.96
N GLY A 73 -32.02 -23.94 48.91
CA GLY A 73 -31.60 -22.97 49.90
C GLY A 73 -30.60 -23.49 50.94
N ILE A 74 -30.14 -24.73 50.82
CA ILE A 74 -28.99 -25.31 51.51
C ILE A 74 -27.79 -25.19 50.56
N GLY A 75 -26.64 -24.74 51.06
CA GLY A 75 -25.48 -24.60 50.19
C GLY A 75 -24.77 -25.93 49.92
N ASP A 76 -24.13 -26.04 48.76
CA ASP A 76 -23.42 -27.23 48.29
C ASP A 76 -22.43 -27.84 49.29
N VAL A 77 -21.84 -26.99 50.15
CA VAL A 77 -20.83 -27.36 51.15
C VAL A 77 -21.45 -28.07 52.36
N CYS A 78 -22.73 -27.83 52.64
CA CYS A 78 -23.46 -28.40 53.77
C CYS A 78 -24.70 -29.20 53.36
N ASP A 79 -24.91 -29.40 52.06
CA ASP A 79 -25.92 -30.30 51.52
C ASP A 79 -25.42 -31.75 51.47
N ASP A 80 -26.30 -32.68 51.85
CA ASP A 80 -26.08 -34.12 51.77
C ASP A 80 -26.59 -34.71 50.44
N ASP A 81 -27.34 -33.95 49.63
CA ASP A 81 -27.93 -34.31 48.33
C ASP A 81 -27.87 -33.08 47.40
N ARG A 82 -26.68 -32.81 46.83
CA ARG A 82 -26.36 -31.49 46.28
C ARG A 82 -27.16 -31.16 45.02
N ASP A 83 -27.54 -32.14 44.22
CA ASP A 83 -28.27 -31.93 42.96
C ASP A 83 -29.78 -32.21 43.07
N GLY A 84 -30.26 -32.63 44.24
CA GLY A 84 -31.67 -32.73 44.59
C GLY A 84 -32.41 -33.88 43.89
N ASP A 85 -31.70 -34.91 43.45
CA ASP A 85 -32.23 -36.07 42.73
C ASP A 85 -32.84 -37.13 43.68
N GLY A 86 -32.61 -36.97 44.99
CA GLY A 86 -33.12 -37.82 46.05
C GLY A 86 -32.18 -38.97 46.44
N VAL A 87 -30.92 -38.96 46.00
CA VAL A 87 -29.85 -39.88 46.36
C VAL A 87 -28.73 -39.12 47.08
N ASP A 88 -28.47 -39.46 48.36
CA ASP A 88 -27.39 -38.82 49.13
C ASP A 88 -26.03 -38.89 48.40
N ASN A 89 -25.23 -37.81 48.44
CA ASN A 89 -23.92 -37.62 47.78
C ASN A 89 -22.94 -38.81 47.91
N ASP A 90 -22.99 -39.55 49.02
CA ASP A 90 -22.10 -40.70 49.30
C ASP A 90 -22.53 -41.99 48.56
N ALA A 91 -23.78 -42.05 48.10
CA ALA A 91 -24.40 -43.17 47.41
C ALA A 91 -24.72 -42.87 45.95
N ASP A 92 -24.67 -41.60 45.59
CA ASP A 92 -24.90 -41.08 44.26
C ASP A 92 -23.67 -41.32 43.35
N ASN A 93 -23.90 -41.92 42.18
CA ASN A 93 -22.88 -42.13 41.17
C ASN A 93 -22.65 -40.89 40.26
N CYS A 94 -23.46 -39.84 40.40
CA CYS A 94 -23.30 -38.51 39.82
C CYS A 94 -23.64 -37.35 40.79
N PRO A 95 -22.86 -37.13 41.88
CA PRO A 95 -23.21 -36.19 42.97
C PRO A 95 -23.37 -34.70 42.64
N LEU A 96 -23.28 -34.32 41.37
CA LEU A 96 -23.36 -32.95 40.86
C LEU A 96 -24.35 -32.85 39.68
N LEU A 97 -25.05 -33.93 39.33
CA LEU A 97 -25.92 -33.98 38.17
C LEU A 97 -27.06 -34.98 38.41
N ALA A 98 -28.25 -34.43 38.63
CA ALA A 98 -29.42 -35.20 39.03
C ALA A 98 -29.71 -36.37 38.09
N ASN A 99 -29.68 -37.58 38.64
CA ASN A 99 -29.87 -38.81 37.90
C ASN A 99 -30.58 -39.89 38.75
N ASP A 100 -31.84 -39.62 39.16
CA ASP A 100 -32.64 -40.48 40.07
C ASP A 100 -32.63 -41.99 39.73
N SER A 101 -32.37 -42.36 38.47
CA SER A 101 -32.29 -43.74 37.99
C SER A 101 -30.99 -44.46 38.35
N GLN A 102 -29.90 -43.74 38.63
CA GLN A 102 -28.58 -44.25 38.99
C GLN A 102 -28.12 -45.35 38.01
N GLU A 103 -28.32 -45.12 36.72
CA GLU A 103 -27.85 -46.03 35.67
C GLU A 103 -26.32 -45.95 35.60
N ASP A 104 -25.69 -47.11 35.43
CA ASP A 104 -24.23 -47.33 35.38
C ASP A 104 -24.04 -48.59 34.51
N ALA A 105 -24.05 -48.37 33.19
CA ALA A 105 -24.13 -49.42 32.19
C ALA A 105 -22.85 -50.25 32.10
N ASP A 106 -21.70 -49.62 32.37
CA ASP A 106 -20.38 -50.19 32.24
C ASP A 106 -19.89 -50.81 33.58
N GLY A 107 -20.46 -50.35 34.71
CA GLY A 107 -20.23 -50.86 36.06
C GLY A 107 -18.97 -50.33 36.72
N ASP A 108 -18.44 -49.17 36.32
CA ASP A 108 -17.22 -48.59 36.85
C ASP A 108 -17.43 -47.74 38.12
N GLY A 109 -18.69 -47.38 38.41
CA GLY A 109 -19.11 -46.62 39.58
C GLY A 109 -19.29 -45.12 39.34
N VAL A 110 -19.14 -44.63 38.11
CA VAL A 110 -19.64 -43.33 37.63
C VAL A 110 -20.98 -43.58 36.93
N GLY A 111 -21.98 -42.70 37.14
CA GLY A 111 -23.29 -42.90 36.53
C GLY A 111 -23.32 -42.47 35.08
N ASP A 112 -24.13 -43.15 34.25
CA ASP A 112 -24.27 -42.87 32.81
C ASP A 112 -24.55 -41.39 32.50
N ALA A 113 -25.14 -40.64 33.45
CA ALA A 113 -25.43 -39.21 33.29
C ALA A 113 -24.17 -38.32 33.35
N CYS A 114 -23.13 -38.73 34.06
CA CYS A 114 -21.89 -37.99 34.30
C CYS A 114 -20.64 -38.80 33.97
N ASP A 115 -20.80 -39.93 33.28
CA ASP A 115 -19.71 -40.78 32.83
C ASP A 115 -19.15 -40.23 31.53
N MET A 116 -17.83 -40.04 31.51
CA MET A 116 -17.05 -39.47 30.41
C MET A 116 -16.25 -40.55 29.67
N ASP A 117 -16.50 -41.83 29.96
CA ASP A 117 -15.88 -42.97 29.27
C ASP A 117 -16.49 -43.25 27.88
N ASN A 118 -17.68 -42.70 27.63
CA ASN A 118 -18.42 -42.64 26.39
C ASN A 118 -18.02 -41.46 25.48
N ASP A 119 -17.28 -40.46 25.99
CA ASP A 119 -16.66 -39.36 25.22
C ASP A 119 -15.61 -39.93 24.25
N GLN A 120 -16.03 -40.07 22.99
CA GLN A 120 -15.28 -40.79 21.97
C GLN A 120 -14.00 -40.06 21.55
N ASP A 121 -14.05 -38.73 21.49
CA ASP A 121 -12.96 -37.89 21.02
C ASP A 121 -12.14 -37.22 22.14
N LYS A 122 -12.64 -37.32 23.37
CA LYS A 122 -12.00 -36.92 24.62
C LYS A 122 -11.89 -35.42 24.78
N ASP A 123 -12.92 -34.70 24.36
CA ASP A 123 -12.97 -33.25 24.43
C ASP A 123 -13.49 -32.69 25.75
N GLY A 124 -14.02 -33.56 26.61
CA GLY A 124 -14.61 -33.17 27.89
C GLY A 124 -16.11 -32.98 27.84
N THR A 125 -16.77 -33.36 26.75
CA THR A 125 -18.23 -33.46 26.58
C THR A 125 -18.61 -34.91 26.29
N ASP A 126 -19.66 -35.42 26.94
CA ASP A 126 -20.18 -36.77 26.67
C ASP A 126 -20.91 -36.81 25.30
N ASP A 127 -20.63 -37.83 24.48
CA ASP A 127 -21.30 -38.19 23.20
C ASP A 127 -22.84 -37.99 23.22
N GLY A 128 -23.50 -38.16 24.37
CA GLY A 128 -24.96 -37.98 24.51
C GLY A 128 -25.46 -36.54 24.42
N VAL A 129 -24.60 -35.56 24.72
CA VAL A 129 -24.88 -34.11 24.70
C VAL A 129 -23.90 -33.33 23.81
N ASP A 130 -22.85 -33.98 23.34
CA ASP A 130 -21.87 -33.45 22.40
C ASP A 130 -22.49 -33.19 21.02
N ASN A 131 -22.36 -31.97 20.51
CA ASN A 131 -22.83 -31.58 19.19
C ASN A 131 -21.89 -32.05 18.06
N CYS A 132 -20.71 -32.58 18.39
CA CYS A 132 -19.79 -33.27 17.48
C CYS A 132 -19.13 -34.53 18.10
N PRO A 133 -19.89 -35.63 18.38
CA PRO A 133 -19.46 -36.84 19.13
C PRO A 133 -18.27 -37.66 18.61
N ALA A 134 -17.56 -37.19 17.60
CA ALA A 134 -16.39 -37.85 17.04
C ALA A 134 -15.28 -36.86 16.68
N THR A 135 -15.47 -35.56 16.94
CA THR A 135 -14.56 -34.49 16.55
C THR A 135 -14.39 -33.48 17.68
N PHE A 136 -13.25 -33.59 18.36
CA PHE A 136 -12.88 -32.76 19.51
C PHE A 136 -13.23 -31.27 19.35
N ASN A 137 -14.18 -30.78 20.14
CA ASN A 137 -14.65 -29.39 20.17
C ASN A 137 -15.17 -28.98 21.57
N PRO A 138 -14.29 -28.85 22.59
CA PRO A 138 -14.68 -28.63 23.99
C PRO A 138 -15.55 -27.37 24.25
N GLU A 139 -15.55 -26.44 23.31
CA GLU A 139 -16.29 -25.18 23.38
C GLU A 139 -17.73 -25.31 22.86
N GLN A 140 -18.07 -26.43 22.20
CA GLN A 140 -19.42 -26.79 21.73
C GLN A 140 -20.10 -25.66 20.95
N GLY A 141 -19.33 -24.93 20.12
CA GLY A 141 -19.85 -23.89 19.22
C GLY A 141 -20.87 -24.46 18.24
N ASP A 142 -21.93 -23.70 18.00
CA ASP A 142 -23.09 -24.02 17.13
C ASP A 142 -23.72 -22.68 16.73
N VAL A 143 -23.13 -22.04 15.70
CA VAL A 143 -23.46 -20.67 15.28
C VAL A 143 -24.89 -20.58 14.72
N ASP A 144 -25.33 -21.58 13.96
CA ASP A 144 -26.66 -21.60 13.33
C ASP A 144 -27.77 -22.22 14.20
N GLY A 145 -27.38 -22.95 15.26
CA GLY A 145 -28.29 -23.57 16.21
C GLY A 145 -29.02 -24.80 15.67
N ASP A 146 -28.47 -25.49 14.65
CA ASP A 146 -29.07 -26.70 14.08
C ASP A 146 -28.82 -27.96 14.92
N GLY A 147 -27.93 -27.86 15.91
CA GLY A 147 -27.55 -28.92 16.84
C GLY A 147 -26.37 -29.77 16.37
N LYS A 148 -25.73 -29.44 15.25
CA LYS A 148 -24.37 -29.89 14.91
C LYS A 148 -23.39 -28.77 15.25
N GLY A 149 -22.24 -29.12 15.80
CA GLY A 149 -21.25 -28.11 16.16
C GLY A 149 -20.45 -27.59 14.97
N ASP A 150 -19.96 -26.36 15.08
CA ASP A 150 -19.18 -25.64 14.04
C ASP A 150 -18.00 -26.45 13.47
N VAL A 151 -17.42 -27.36 14.25
CA VAL A 151 -16.25 -28.15 13.84
C VAL A 151 -16.65 -29.37 12.99
N CYS A 152 -17.92 -29.79 13.04
CA CYS A 152 -18.46 -30.92 12.30
C CYS A 152 -19.66 -30.59 11.43
N ASP A 153 -20.06 -29.32 11.36
CA ASP A 153 -20.93 -28.80 10.33
C ASP A 153 -20.16 -28.48 9.05
N ASP A 154 -20.81 -28.64 7.90
CA ASP A 154 -20.26 -28.27 6.60
C ASP A 154 -20.76 -26.87 6.16
N ASP A 155 -21.72 -26.28 6.88
CA ASP A 155 -22.36 -24.97 6.66
C ASP A 155 -22.66 -24.36 8.05
N SER A 156 -21.61 -23.85 8.71
CA SER A 156 -21.61 -23.53 10.15
C SER A 156 -22.55 -22.37 10.52
N ASP A 157 -22.90 -21.49 9.59
CA ASP A 157 -23.82 -20.38 9.83
C ASP A 157 -25.22 -20.54 9.19
N GLY A 158 -25.42 -21.64 8.45
CA GLY A 158 -26.70 -22.07 7.92
C GLY A 158 -27.27 -21.15 6.83
N ASP A 159 -26.42 -20.39 6.13
CA ASP A 159 -26.86 -19.48 5.07
C ASP A 159 -27.13 -20.19 3.73
N GLY A 160 -26.64 -21.43 3.59
CA GLY A 160 -26.78 -22.28 2.41
C GLY A 160 -25.55 -22.34 1.51
N VAL A 161 -24.41 -21.78 1.93
CA VAL A 161 -23.09 -21.87 1.29
C VAL A 161 -22.15 -22.70 2.18
N ASP A 162 -21.69 -23.86 1.68
CA ASP A 162 -20.76 -24.70 2.45
C ASP A 162 -19.48 -23.91 2.86
N ASP A 163 -18.99 -24.07 4.09
CA ASP A 163 -17.84 -23.39 4.71
C ASP A 163 -16.59 -23.32 3.81
N ALA A 164 -16.37 -24.35 2.99
CA ALA A 164 -15.23 -24.43 2.09
C ALA A 164 -15.29 -23.43 0.91
N ASN A 165 -16.46 -22.86 0.64
CA ASN A 165 -16.71 -21.87 -0.41
C ASN A 165 -17.35 -20.59 0.13
N ASP A 166 -17.52 -20.49 1.43
CA ASP A 166 -18.10 -19.34 2.11
C ASP A 166 -17.00 -18.33 2.46
N ASN A 167 -17.15 -17.09 2.00
CA ASN A 167 -16.23 -15.99 2.34
C ASN A 167 -16.46 -15.44 3.76
N CYS A 168 -17.50 -15.88 4.47
CA CYS A 168 -17.82 -15.58 5.85
C CYS A 168 -18.40 -16.78 6.62
N ALA A 169 -17.69 -17.91 6.67
CA ALA A 169 -18.13 -19.21 7.23
C ALA A 169 -18.78 -19.24 8.64
N PHE A 170 -18.82 -18.14 9.40
CA PHE A 170 -19.49 -18.06 10.70
C PHE A 170 -20.44 -16.85 10.78
N THR A 171 -20.82 -16.24 9.65
CA THR A 171 -21.66 -15.04 9.57
C THR A 171 -22.44 -15.04 8.26
N ALA A 172 -23.70 -15.47 8.36
CA ALA A 172 -24.56 -15.70 7.21
C ALA A 172 -24.62 -14.55 6.20
N ASN A 173 -24.23 -14.82 4.96
CA ASN A 173 -24.24 -13.92 3.81
C ASN A 173 -24.40 -14.67 2.47
N ASN A 174 -25.59 -15.23 2.23
CA ASN A 174 -25.85 -16.04 1.05
C ASN A 174 -25.70 -15.30 -0.32
N ASP A 175 -25.51 -13.98 -0.34
CA ASP A 175 -25.13 -13.24 -1.56
C ASP A 175 -23.62 -13.23 -1.84
N GLN A 176 -22.80 -13.59 -0.84
CA GLN A 176 -21.34 -13.71 -0.89
C GLN A 176 -20.71 -12.43 -1.44
N ALA A 177 -21.22 -11.28 -0.99
CA ALA A 177 -20.66 -9.98 -1.33
C ALA A 177 -19.22 -9.88 -0.78
N ASP A 178 -18.33 -9.35 -1.62
CA ASP A 178 -16.89 -9.22 -1.42
C ASP A 178 -16.44 -8.10 -2.35
N THR A 179 -16.47 -6.87 -1.83
CA THR A 179 -16.37 -5.63 -2.59
C THR A 179 -14.94 -5.38 -3.05
N ASP A 180 -13.94 -5.66 -2.21
CA ASP A 180 -12.52 -5.48 -2.52
C ASP A 180 -11.90 -6.72 -3.23
N THR A 181 -12.60 -7.85 -3.24
CA THR A 181 -12.22 -9.13 -3.85
C THR A 181 -11.01 -9.80 -3.22
N ASP A 182 -10.76 -9.57 -1.94
CA ASP A 182 -9.67 -10.21 -1.19
C ASP A 182 -10.00 -11.64 -0.71
N GLY A 183 -11.28 -12.01 -0.76
CA GLY A 183 -11.80 -13.32 -0.39
C GLY A 183 -12.39 -13.41 1.02
N VAL A 184 -12.43 -12.32 1.78
CA VAL A 184 -13.26 -12.14 2.98
C VAL A 184 -14.56 -11.45 2.54
N GLY A 185 -15.70 -11.86 3.09
CA GLY A 185 -16.96 -11.22 2.71
C GLY A 185 -17.25 -9.92 3.46
N ASP A 186 -18.01 -9.03 2.80
CA ASP A 186 -18.35 -7.69 3.29
C ASP A 186 -18.94 -7.68 4.72
N VAL A 187 -19.64 -8.75 5.12
CA VAL A 187 -20.33 -8.81 6.43
C VAL A 187 -19.43 -9.20 7.59
N CYS A 188 -18.27 -9.81 7.29
CA CYS A 188 -17.34 -10.35 8.29
C CYS A 188 -15.95 -9.68 8.25
N GLU A 189 -15.84 -8.58 7.52
CA GLU A 189 -14.68 -7.69 7.57
C GLU A 189 -15.01 -6.31 8.13
N ASP A 190 -13.96 -5.54 8.41
CA ASP A 190 -14.06 -4.19 8.99
C ASP A 190 -13.65 -3.08 7.98
N ASP A 191 -13.25 -3.43 6.75
CA ASP A 191 -12.69 -2.52 5.71
C ASP A 191 -13.15 -2.98 4.30
N ARG A 192 -14.43 -2.76 3.99
CA ARG A 192 -15.15 -3.40 2.87
C ARG A 192 -14.52 -3.21 1.50
N ASP A 193 -13.92 -2.04 1.27
CA ASP A 193 -13.37 -1.69 -0.04
C ASP A 193 -11.83 -1.74 -0.07
N GLY A 194 -11.19 -2.13 1.05
CA GLY A 194 -9.76 -2.35 1.15
C GLY A 194 -8.93 -1.08 1.00
N ASP A 195 -9.53 0.09 1.28
CA ASP A 195 -8.87 1.38 1.15
C ASP A 195 -8.11 1.81 2.40
N THR A 196 -8.15 1.01 3.48
CA THR A 196 -7.52 1.24 4.80
C THR A 196 -8.29 2.13 5.77
N VAL A 197 -9.46 2.64 5.38
CA VAL A 197 -10.42 3.32 6.25
C VAL A 197 -11.46 2.30 6.70
N LEU A 198 -11.64 2.16 8.01
CA LEU A 198 -12.58 1.17 8.54
C LEU A 198 -14.03 1.58 8.25
N ASP A 199 -14.91 0.61 8.00
CA ASP A 199 -16.33 0.77 7.70
C ASP A 199 -17.07 1.70 8.69
N ASP A 200 -16.65 1.75 9.96
CA ASP A 200 -17.32 2.54 10.99
C ASP A 200 -17.05 4.05 10.89
N VAL A 201 -16.03 4.44 10.11
CA VAL A 201 -15.62 5.82 9.88
C VAL A 201 -15.48 6.19 8.41
N ASP A 202 -15.72 5.23 7.51
CA ASP A 202 -15.65 5.40 6.07
C ASP A 202 -16.91 6.07 5.50
N ASN A 203 -16.73 7.18 4.79
CA ASN A 203 -17.80 7.90 4.11
C ASN A 203 -18.17 7.31 2.72
N CYS A 204 -17.42 6.32 2.23
CA CYS A 204 -17.71 5.57 1.00
C CYS A 204 -17.42 4.06 1.11
N LEU A 205 -18.25 3.36 1.89
CA LEU A 205 -18.21 1.90 2.17
C LEU A 205 -18.01 0.92 1.00
N SER A 206 -18.01 1.34 -0.25
CA SER A 206 -17.89 0.44 -1.41
C SER A 206 -17.02 1.01 -2.53
N LEU A 207 -16.37 2.15 -2.31
CA LEU A 207 -15.55 2.82 -3.31
C LEU A 207 -14.31 3.45 -2.65
N PRO A 208 -13.12 2.89 -2.90
CA PRO A 208 -11.91 3.30 -2.19
C PRO A 208 -11.61 4.80 -2.28
N ASN A 209 -11.51 5.47 -1.12
CA ASN A 209 -11.21 6.89 -0.98
C ASN A 209 -10.47 7.21 0.34
N THR A 210 -9.19 6.83 0.41
CA THR A 210 -8.30 7.08 1.56
C THR A 210 -8.25 8.52 2.08
N ASP A 211 -8.62 9.52 1.27
CA ASP A 211 -8.65 10.94 1.62
C ASP A 211 -9.96 11.40 2.26
N GLN A 212 -11.01 10.58 2.18
CA GLN A 212 -12.32 10.78 2.83
C GLN A 212 -12.87 12.19 2.56
N SER A 213 -12.73 12.63 1.31
CA SER A 213 -13.22 13.93 0.88
C SER A 213 -14.75 13.95 0.89
N ASP A 214 -15.31 15.08 1.32
CA ASP A 214 -16.73 15.31 1.58
C ASP A 214 -16.94 16.83 1.49
N ILE A 215 -17.21 17.33 0.28
CA ILE A 215 -17.25 18.77 -0.04
C ILE A 215 -18.44 19.46 0.64
N ASP A 216 -19.60 18.81 0.65
CA ASP A 216 -20.85 19.39 1.16
C ASP A 216 -21.11 19.09 2.65
N LEU A 217 -20.32 18.18 3.23
CA LEU A 217 -20.33 17.74 4.63
C LEU A 217 -21.61 17.00 5.03
N ASP A 218 -22.20 16.24 4.11
CA ASP A 218 -23.38 15.44 4.36
C ASP A 218 -23.09 14.01 4.87
N THR A 219 -21.81 13.65 5.00
CA THR A 219 -21.24 12.35 5.41
C THR A 219 -21.17 11.27 4.34
N VAL A 220 -21.58 11.55 3.10
CA VAL A 220 -21.29 10.74 1.92
C VAL A 220 -20.00 11.28 1.30
N GLY A 221 -19.06 10.40 0.93
CA GLY A 221 -17.81 10.85 0.34
C GLY A 221 -17.95 11.21 -1.15
N ASP A 222 -17.13 12.16 -1.61
CA ASP A 222 -17.23 12.74 -2.95
C ASP A 222 -17.19 11.72 -4.12
N VAL A 223 -16.56 10.56 -3.89
CA VAL A 223 -16.42 9.48 -4.90
C VAL A 223 -17.69 8.65 -5.04
N CYS A 224 -18.52 8.60 -4.00
CA CYS A 224 -19.77 7.84 -3.93
C CYS A 224 -21.00 8.75 -3.79
N ASP A 225 -20.81 10.06 -3.90
CA ASP A 225 -21.87 11.06 -3.84
C ASP A 225 -22.42 11.42 -5.24
N GLU A 226 -23.74 11.39 -5.35
CA GLU A 226 -24.47 11.78 -6.56
C GLU A 226 -24.62 13.32 -6.67
N ASP A 227 -24.50 14.07 -5.56
CA ASP A 227 -24.67 15.53 -5.45
C ASP A 227 -23.54 16.14 -4.61
N ARG A 228 -22.31 15.94 -5.09
CA ARG A 228 -21.05 16.15 -4.34
C ARG A 228 -20.91 17.53 -3.67
N ASP A 229 -21.48 18.58 -4.26
CA ASP A 229 -21.41 19.94 -3.69
C ASP A 229 -22.67 20.38 -2.93
N GLY A 230 -23.67 19.49 -2.84
CA GLY A 230 -24.91 19.66 -2.10
C GLY A 230 -25.80 20.76 -2.64
N ASP A 231 -25.67 21.13 -3.92
CA ASP A 231 -26.49 22.15 -4.54
C ASP A 231 -27.87 21.60 -4.99
N GLY A 232 -28.04 20.28 -5.08
CA GLY A 232 -29.28 19.63 -5.48
C GLY A 232 -29.39 19.37 -6.99
N VAL A 233 -28.26 19.30 -7.69
CA VAL A 233 -28.13 18.92 -9.09
C VAL A 233 -27.17 17.74 -9.20
N ASP A 234 -27.67 16.60 -9.67
CA ASP A 234 -26.87 15.38 -9.75
C ASP A 234 -25.67 15.50 -10.71
N ASN A 235 -24.50 15.03 -10.27
CA ASN A 235 -23.23 14.99 -11.00
C ASN A 235 -23.32 14.29 -12.37
N ASP A 236 -24.11 13.21 -12.48
CA ASP A 236 -24.19 12.35 -13.68
C ASP A 236 -25.61 12.27 -14.31
N GLY A 237 -26.48 13.21 -13.93
CA GLY A 237 -27.91 13.18 -14.26
C GLY A 237 -28.23 13.09 -15.76
N THR A 238 -29.17 12.22 -16.14
CA THR A 238 -29.55 11.98 -17.55
C THR A 238 -30.36 13.11 -18.24
N ASP A 239 -30.85 14.11 -17.49
CA ASP A 239 -31.65 15.26 -17.99
C ASP A 239 -31.00 16.62 -17.67
N SER A 240 -30.10 16.67 -16.67
CA SER A 240 -29.29 17.82 -16.26
C SER A 240 -28.15 17.30 -15.38
N SER A 241 -26.95 17.18 -15.95
CA SER A 241 -25.74 16.92 -15.18
C SER A 241 -25.21 18.25 -14.63
N ASP A 242 -24.68 18.22 -13.42
CA ASP A 242 -24.02 19.38 -12.84
C ASP A 242 -22.84 19.84 -13.70
N ASN A 243 -22.84 21.10 -14.11
CA ASN A 243 -21.76 21.72 -14.87
C ASN A 243 -20.64 22.27 -13.99
N CYS A 244 -20.79 22.24 -12.66
CA CYS A 244 -19.74 22.47 -11.69
C CYS A 244 -19.80 21.48 -10.50
N PRO A 245 -19.49 20.18 -10.69
CA PRO A 245 -19.65 19.11 -9.68
C PRO A 245 -19.00 19.33 -8.30
N ASP A 246 -18.06 20.28 -8.19
CA ASP A 246 -17.33 20.57 -6.96
C ASP A 246 -17.66 21.98 -6.42
N THR A 247 -18.62 22.71 -7.00
CA THR A 247 -18.89 24.13 -6.68
C THR A 247 -20.35 24.52 -6.87
N ALA A 248 -21.07 24.57 -5.74
CA ALA A 248 -22.51 24.78 -5.72
C ALA A 248 -23.02 25.95 -6.58
N ASN A 249 -23.85 25.62 -7.56
CA ASN A 249 -24.44 26.53 -8.53
C ASN A 249 -25.77 26.01 -9.10
N ASN A 250 -26.83 25.96 -8.28
CA ASN A 250 -28.14 25.42 -8.69
C ASN A 250 -28.77 26.06 -9.95
N ASP A 251 -28.26 27.23 -10.39
CA ASP A 251 -28.73 27.91 -11.60
C ASP A 251 -28.12 27.36 -12.89
N GLN A 252 -27.05 26.56 -12.78
CA GLN A 252 -26.41 25.80 -13.85
C GLN A 252 -26.16 26.66 -15.08
N LEU A 253 -25.79 27.93 -14.83
CA LEU A 253 -25.50 28.86 -15.90
C LEU A 253 -24.17 28.47 -16.56
N ASP A 254 -24.18 28.55 -17.88
CA ASP A 254 -23.07 28.31 -18.81
C ASP A 254 -23.28 29.34 -19.95
N LEU A 255 -22.45 30.39 -20.01
CA LEU A 255 -22.67 31.53 -20.92
C LEU A 255 -22.13 31.28 -22.33
N ASP A 256 -21.01 30.60 -22.45
CA ASP A 256 -20.34 30.36 -23.73
C ASP A 256 -20.77 29.01 -24.36
N GLY A 257 -21.32 28.09 -23.55
CA GLY A 257 -21.95 26.85 -23.96
C GLY A 257 -20.97 25.70 -24.13
N ASP A 258 -19.81 25.74 -23.46
CA ASP A 258 -18.77 24.71 -23.58
C ASP A 258 -19.03 23.48 -22.67
N GLY A 259 -19.98 23.59 -21.74
CA GLY A 259 -20.39 22.56 -20.80
C GLY A 259 -19.79 22.69 -19.39
N ILE A 260 -18.90 23.65 -19.14
CA ILE A 260 -18.39 24.02 -17.82
C ILE A 260 -19.22 25.19 -17.29
N GLY A 261 -19.62 25.14 -16.02
CA GLY A 261 -20.44 26.19 -15.44
C GLY A 261 -19.67 27.45 -15.09
N ASN A 262 -20.35 28.58 -15.13
CA ASN A 262 -19.76 29.91 -14.93
C ASN A 262 -18.91 30.10 -13.66
N VAL A 263 -19.24 29.34 -12.60
CA VAL A 263 -18.61 29.50 -11.29
C VAL A 263 -17.31 28.70 -11.17
N CYS A 264 -17.13 27.71 -12.04
CA CYS A 264 -15.96 26.82 -12.11
C CYS A 264 -15.22 26.96 -13.46
N ASP A 265 -15.58 27.95 -14.27
CA ASP A 265 -14.96 28.26 -15.55
C ASP A 265 -14.11 29.54 -15.48
N ASP A 266 -12.83 29.41 -15.81
CA ASP A 266 -11.87 30.51 -15.87
C ASP A 266 -12.02 31.36 -17.16
N ASP A 267 -12.65 30.84 -18.22
CA ASP A 267 -13.03 31.53 -19.46
C ASP A 267 -14.55 31.62 -19.63
N PHE A 268 -15.25 31.97 -18.56
CA PHE A 268 -16.71 32.11 -18.52
C PHE A 268 -17.37 32.92 -19.68
N ASP A 269 -16.65 33.80 -20.38
CA ASP A 269 -17.19 34.52 -21.54
C ASP A 269 -16.79 33.98 -22.92
N GLY A 270 -15.99 32.91 -22.98
CA GLY A 270 -15.54 32.25 -24.21
C GLY A 270 -14.67 33.16 -25.09
N GLU A 271 -14.07 34.19 -24.50
CA GLU A 271 -13.27 35.19 -25.23
C GLU A 271 -11.76 34.91 -25.11
N VAL A 272 -11.33 33.97 -24.27
CA VAL A 272 -9.93 33.56 -24.09
C VAL A 272 -9.67 32.23 -24.80
N ASP A 273 -8.80 32.24 -25.81
CA ASP A 273 -8.36 31.01 -26.47
C ASP A 273 -7.41 30.22 -25.53
N LEU A 274 -7.97 29.26 -24.80
CA LEU A 274 -7.26 28.35 -23.90
C LEU A 274 -6.69 27.12 -24.61
N THR A 275 -6.53 27.17 -25.94
CA THR A 275 -5.91 26.05 -26.66
C THR A 275 -4.51 25.80 -26.10
N ASP A 276 -4.28 24.57 -25.64
CA ASP A 276 -2.98 24.00 -25.30
C ASP A 276 -2.79 22.80 -26.22
N THR A 277 -2.02 23.01 -27.30
CA THR A 277 -1.89 22.08 -28.42
C THR A 277 -1.07 20.83 -28.05
N ASP A 278 -0.15 20.93 -27.09
CA ASP A 278 0.74 19.83 -26.72
C ASP A 278 0.53 19.26 -25.31
N GLY A 279 -0.35 19.89 -24.52
CA GLY A 279 -0.87 19.39 -23.25
C GLY A 279 0.11 19.50 -22.10
N ASP A 280 1.01 20.49 -22.13
CA ASP A 280 2.03 20.71 -21.11
C ASP A 280 1.58 21.63 -19.96
N GLY A 281 0.36 22.16 -20.03
CA GLY A 281 -0.21 23.05 -19.03
C GLY A 281 0.04 24.54 -19.28
N VAL A 282 0.66 24.90 -20.41
CA VAL A 282 0.85 26.28 -20.87
C VAL A 282 0.03 26.50 -22.13
N ILE A 283 -0.86 27.51 -22.13
CA ILE A 283 -1.70 27.80 -23.30
C ILE A 283 -0.84 28.27 -24.49
N ASP A 284 -1.23 27.93 -25.72
CA ASP A 284 -0.53 28.23 -26.99
C ASP A 284 -0.11 29.70 -27.13
N SER A 285 -0.85 30.62 -26.50
CA SER A 285 -0.57 32.06 -26.55
C SER A 285 0.54 32.53 -25.60
N GLU A 286 0.83 31.74 -24.58
CA GLU A 286 1.89 31.96 -23.58
C GLU A 286 3.03 30.95 -23.70
N ASP A 287 2.83 29.88 -24.48
CA ASP A 287 3.80 28.83 -24.74
C ASP A 287 4.85 29.24 -25.80
N ASN A 288 6.13 29.14 -25.42
CA ASN A 288 7.26 29.37 -26.31
C ASN A 288 7.65 28.15 -27.16
N CYS A 289 6.97 27.00 -26.98
CA CYS A 289 6.97 25.85 -27.89
C CYS A 289 5.59 25.17 -28.06
N PRO A 290 4.57 25.83 -28.67
CA PRO A 290 3.16 25.36 -28.78
C PRO A 290 2.87 24.00 -29.45
N GLU A 291 3.88 23.28 -29.93
CA GLU A 291 3.72 21.94 -30.52
C GLU A 291 4.57 20.88 -29.79
N ILE A 292 5.35 21.28 -28.78
CA ILE A 292 6.33 20.47 -28.07
C ILE A 292 6.36 20.83 -26.59
N ALA A 293 5.68 20.00 -25.80
CA ALA A 293 5.57 20.15 -24.36
C ALA A 293 6.89 20.54 -23.64
N ASN A 294 6.84 21.68 -22.95
CA ASN A 294 7.89 22.25 -22.12
C ASN A 294 7.33 23.17 -21.02
N GLU A 295 6.67 22.57 -20.03
CA GLU A 295 6.09 23.27 -18.86
C GLU A 295 7.04 24.29 -18.19
N ASP A 296 8.36 24.07 -18.25
CA ASP A 296 9.36 24.98 -17.66
C ASP A 296 9.60 26.27 -18.45
N GLN A 297 9.10 26.33 -19.69
CA GLN A 297 9.19 27.44 -20.63
C GLN A 297 10.62 27.97 -20.76
N ALA A 298 11.63 27.09 -20.62
CA ALA A 298 13.02 27.50 -20.59
C ALA A 298 13.44 28.08 -21.95
N ASP A 299 14.01 29.29 -21.93
CA ASP A 299 14.50 30.04 -23.10
C ASP A 299 15.85 30.66 -22.72
N ASP A 300 16.93 29.92 -22.94
CA ASP A 300 18.27 30.27 -22.45
C ASP A 300 18.89 31.43 -23.24
N ASP A 301 18.53 31.60 -24.52
CA ASP A 301 19.07 32.64 -25.39
C ASP A 301 18.16 33.87 -25.51
N GLY A 302 16.92 33.77 -25.02
CA GLY A 302 15.97 34.87 -24.85
C GLY A 302 15.34 35.33 -26.16
N ASP A 303 15.33 34.49 -27.19
CA ASP A 303 14.77 34.82 -28.50
C ASP A 303 13.24 34.64 -28.58
N GLY A 304 12.64 34.07 -27.52
CA GLY A 304 11.21 33.81 -27.39
C GLY A 304 10.77 32.47 -27.95
N ILE A 305 11.71 31.61 -28.36
CA ILE A 305 11.47 30.21 -28.75
C ILE A 305 12.06 29.34 -27.64
N GLY A 306 11.29 28.40 -27.10
CA GLY A 306 11.75 27.56 -26.01
C GLY A 306 12.91 26.66 -26.42
N ASN A 307 13.77 26.32 -25.45
CA ASN A 307 14.96 25.50 -25.62
C ASN A 307 14.69 24.16 -26.31
N VAL A 308 13.46 23.62 -26.23
CA VAL A 308 13.08 22.34 -26.82
C VAL A 308 12.64 22.43 -28.29
N CYS A 309 12.36 23.64 -28.79
CA CYS A 309 11.94 23.91 -30.17
C CYS A 309 12.81 24.96 -30.89
N ASP A 310 13.87 25.46 -30.25
CA ASP A 310 14.85 26.36 -30.88
C ASP A 310 15.91 25.62 -31.72
N ASP A 311 15.79 25.73 -33.05
CA ASP A 311 16.71 25.17 -34.03
C ASP A 311 18.00 26.00 -34.26
N ASN A 312 18.05 27.27 -33.85
CA ASN A 312 19.11 28.21 -34.23
C ASN A 312 20.27 28.29 -33.23
N GLY A 313 20.10 27.85 -31.99
CA GLY A 313 21.15 27.84 -30.96
C GLY A 313 22.01 26.57 -30.91
N PHE A 314 21.47 25.44 -31.37
CA PHE A 314 21.86 24.15 -30.80
C PHE A 314 22.23 23.05 -31.85
N THR A 315 22.12 23.25 -33.17
CA THR A 315 22.33 22.16 -34.17
C THR A 315 23.66 21.39 -33.97
N CYS A 316 23.64 20.05 -34.06
CA CYS A 316 24.84 19.23 -34.14
C CYS A 316 25.23 18.95 -35.60
N SER A 317 26.28 19.60 -36.08
CA SER A 317 26.79 19.46 -37.44
C SER A 317 28.23 19.98 -37.55
N ALA A 318 28.90 19.75 -38.68
CA ALA A 318 30.26 20.25 -38.89
C ALA A 318 30.38 21.80 -38.84
N ASP A 319 29.30 22.53 -39.12
CA ASP A 319 29.29 24.00 -39.32
C ASP A 319 28.47 24.78 -38.27
N SER A 320 28.05 24.12 -37.17
CA SER A 320 27.22 24.72 -36.12
C SER A 320 27.96 24.92 -34.80
N THR A 321 27.26 25.47 -33.80
CA THR A 321 27.78 25.70 -32.43
C THR A 321 28.29 24.42 -31.78
N PHE A 322 27.60 23.29 -32.03
CA PHE A 322 28.00 21.96 -31.60
C PHE A 322 28.56 21.16 -32.76
N LYS A 323 29.85 20.83 -32.70
CA LYS A 323 30.57 20.11 -33.74
C LYS A 323 30.54 18.61 -33.48
N GLN A 324 30.24 17.85 -34.52
CA GLN A 324 30.28 16.38 -34.51
C GLN A 324 31.70 15.87 -34.28
N LEU A 325 31.85 14.89 -33.39
CA LEU A 325 33.03 14.04 -33.33
C LEU A 325 32.97 13.05 -34.50
N THR A 326 34.11 12.81 -35.12
CA THR A 326 34.14 11.97 -36.32
C THR A 326 35.15 10.84 -36.22
N SER A 327 34.88 9.78 -36.98
CA SER A 327 35.78 8.64 -37.17
C SER A 327 37.16 9.00 -37.74
N ALA A 328 37.45 10.26 -38.08
CA ALA A 328 38.80 10.70 -38.39
C ALA A 328 39.71 10.58 -37.15
N ASP A 329 39.27 11.15 -36.03
CA ASP A 329 40.07 11.33 -34.82
C ASP A 329 39.62 10.43 -33.66
N TYR A 330 38.43 9.82 -33.78
CA TYR A 330 37.80 9.04 -32.72
C TYR A 330 37.43 7.61 -33.16
N THR A 331 37.24 6.72 -32.18
CA THR A 331 36.64 5.39 -32.31
C THR A 331 35.40 5.30 -31.44
N ALA A 332 34.41 4.50 -31.83
CA ALA A 332 33.22 4.27 -31.01
C ALA A 332 33.16 2.83 -30.52
N GLU A 333 32.64 2.65 -29.31
CA GLU A 333 32.40 1.36 -28.68
C GLU A 333 30.98 1.32 -28.11
N GLY A 334 30.39 0.13 -28.05
CA GLY A 334 29.17 -0.07 -27.29
C GLY A 334 29.04 -1.50 -26.79
N ASP A 335 28.67 -1.63 -25.52
CA ASP A 335 28.51 -2.93 -24.85
C ASP A 335 27.46 -2.83 -23.73
N SER A 336 27.11 -3.96 -23.13
CA SER A 336 26.26 -4.06 -21.96
C SER A 336 26.99 -3.61 -20.68
N LEU A 337 26.28 -2.87 -19.83
CA LEU A 337 26.68 -2.54 -18.46
C LEU A 337 26.07 -3.60 -17.52
N GLY A 338 26.89 -4.55 -17.06
CA GLY A 338 26.43 -5.56 -16.12
C GLY A 338 27.44 -6.66 -15.86
N GLY A 339 27.42 -7.19 -14.64
CA GLY A 339 28.30 -8.28 -14.22
C GLY A 339 27.73 -8.97 -13.00
N LEU A 340 27.85 -10.30 -12.93
CA LEU A 340 27.17 -11.18 -11.96
C LEU A 340 27.34 -10.81 -10.47
N PHE A 341 28.22 -9.87 -10.11
CA PHE A 341 28.60 -9.62 -8.72
C PHE A 341 28.70 -8.14 -8.28
N GLU A 342 28.58 -7.13 -9.16
CA GLU A 342 28.81 -5.71 -8.75
C GLU A 342 27.81 -4.69 -9.31
N PHE A 343 27.34 -4.82 -10.56
CA PHE A 343 26.53 -3.79 -11.24
C PHE A 343 25.07 -4.20 -11.54
N GLY A 344 24.66 -5.39 -11.10
CA GLY A 344 23.37 -5.97 -11.48
C GLY A 344 23.45 -6.78 -12.78
N VAL A 345 22.31 -7.32 -13.22
CA VAL A 345 22.22 -8.19 -14.41
C VAL A 345 21.42 -7.49 -15.50
N CYS A 346 21.97 -7.42 -16.70
CA CYS A 346 21.28 -6.90 -17.89
C CYS A 346 21.09 -8.04 -18.91
N LEU A 347 19.98 -8.76 -18.84
CA LEU A 347 19.67 -9.87 -19.75
C LEU A 347 19.08 -9.30 -21.05
N GLY A 348 19.70 -9.59 -22.19
CA GLY A 348 19.21 -9.13 -23.49
C GLY A 348 19.53 -7.66 -23.79
N CYS A 349 20.45 -7.05 -23.05
CA CYS A 349 20.96 -5.72 -23.34
C CYS A 349 22.05 -5.80 -24.41
N SER A 350 22.02 -4.90 -25.38
CA SER A 350 22.97 -4.88 -26.49
C SER A 350 23.11 -3.49 -27.09
N VAL A 351 24.23 -3.26 -27.77
CA VAL A 351 24.40 -2.11 -28.65
C VAL A 351 24.70 -2.60 -30.06
N GLU A 352 23.99 -2.06 -31.03
CA GLU A 352 24.19 -2.34 -32.45
C GLU A 352 24.70 -1.09 -33.18
N ASN A 353 25.66 -1.26 -34.09
CA ASN A 353 26.21 -0.19 -34.94
C ASN A 353 26.79 1.01 -34.17
N ALA A 354 27.57 0.77 -33.11
CA ALA A 354 28.20 1.84 -32.31
C ALA A 354 28.97 2.87 -33.17
N ASP A 355 29.65 2.44 -34.24
CA ASP A 355 30.38 3.32 -35.17
C ASP A 355 29.51 4.41 -35.85
N SER A 356 28.18 4.24 -35.88
CA SER A 356 27.27 5.22 -36.47
C SER A 356 27.24 6.55 -35.70
N VAL A 357 27.63 6.59 -34.42
CA VAL A 357 27.60 7.83 -33.63
C VAL A 357 28.72 8.82 -33.96
N ILE A 358 29.66 8.45 -34.82
CA ILE A 358 30.79 9.28 -35.26
C ILE A 358 30.97 9.24 -36.80
N ASP A 359 29.92 8.88 -37.53
CA ASP A 359 29.97 8.78 -38.99
C ASP A 359 29.69 10.12 -39.71
N GLY A 360 29.36 11.17 -38.95
CA GLY A 360 29.06 12.52 -39.44
C GLY A 360 27.69 12.64 -40.11
N SER A 361 26.75 11.75 -39.76
CA SER A 361 25.39 11.73 -40.30
C SER A 361 24.35 11.52 -39.19
N ASN A 362 23.53 12.54 -38.96
CA ASN A 362 22.39 12.47 -38.02
C ASN A 362 21.26 11.52 -38.49
N ALA A 363 21.38 10.87 -39.65
CA ALA A 363 20.39 9.90 -40.15
C ALA A 363 20.71 8.45 -39.73
N SER A 364 21.98 8.16 -39.44
CA SER A 364 22.43 6.88 -38.90
C SER A 364 22.18 6.83 -37.40
N TYR A 365 22.22 5.65 -36.79
CA TYR A 365 22.22 5.54 -35.34
C TYR A 365 22.85 4.25 -34.84
N ALA A 366 23.45 4.33 -33.66
CA ALA A 366 23.64 3.18 -32.80
C ALA A 366 22.34 2.87 -32.06
N GLN A 367 21.95 1.60 -32.02
CA GLN A 367 20.74 1.17 -31.32
C GLN A 367 21.12 0.51 -30.00
N VAL A 368 20.72 1.14 -28.89
CA VAL A 368 20.89 0.64 -27.53
C VAL A 368 19.61 -0.08 -27.13
N ASN A 369 19.68 -1.39 -26.89
CA ASN A 369 18.54 -2.20 -26.46
C ASN A 369 18.71 -2.55 -24.98
N LEU A 370 17.67 -2.33 -24.19
CA LEU A 370 17.57 -2.75 -22.80
C LEU A 370 16.53 -3.87 -22.68
N GLY A 371 17.00 -5.08 -22.39
CA GLY A 371 16.15 -6.24 -22.13
C GLY A 371 15.57 -6.19 -20.72
N LEU A 372 16.08 -7.06 -19.83
CA LEU A 372 15.78 -7.05 -18.39
C LEU A 372 17.01 -6.58 -17.62
N ALA A 373 16.98 -5.31 -17.19
CA ALA A 373 17.98 -4.72 -16.31
C ALA A 373 17.50 -4.78 -14.86
N LEU A 374 18.22 -5.51 -14.01
CA LEU A 374 17.98 -5.58 -12.57
C LEU A 374 19.11 -4.86 -11.84
N GLY A 375 18.77 -3.86 -11.01
CA GLY A 375 19.72 -3.18 -10.13
C GLY A 375 20.37 -4.14 -9.13
N GLY A 376 21.65 -3.95 -8.80
CA GLY A 376 22.34 -4.77 -7.81
C GLY A 376 21.83 -4.49 -6.39
N LEU A 377 21.57 -5.54 -5.60
CA LEU A 377 21.07 -5.49 -4.20
C LEU A 377 21.93 -4.68 -3.19
N LEU A 378 23.09 -4.15 -3.63
CA LEU A 378 24.12 -3.50 -2.81
C LEU A 378 24.58 -2.13 -3.35
N SER A 379 24.07 -1.68 -4.51
CA SER A 379 24.56 -0.47 -5.20
C SER A 379 23.40 0.48 -5.52
N ASN A 380 23.30 1.57 -4.77
CA ASN A 380 22.37 2.68 -5.04
C ASN A 380 22.93 3.71 -6.04
N THR A 381 24.08 3.44 -6.70
CA THR A 381 24.81 4.47 -7.46
C THR A 381 25.21 4.08 -8.89
N ARG A 382 25.13 2.78 -9.25
CA ARG A 382 25.30 2.30 -10.63
C ARG A 382 24.29 1.22 -10.98
N HIS A 383 23.60 1.44 -12.09
CA HIS A 383 22.53 0.61 -12.65
C HIS A 383 23.07 -0.33 -13.74
N SER A 384 22.42 -1.48 -13.93
CA SER A 384 22.67 -2.34 -15.10
C SER A 384 22.00 -1.73 -16.34
N GLY A 385 22.58 -1.97 -17.52
CA GLY A 385 22.17 -1.28 -18.73
C GLY A 385 23.03 -1.60 -19.94
N ALA A 386 23.23 -0.62 -20.80
CA ALA A 386 24.16 -0.63 -21.91
C ALA A 386 24.77 0.77 -22.09
N TYR A 387 25.88 0.86 -22.80
CA TYR A 387 26.57 2.13 -23.03
C TYR A 387 27.06 2.28 -24.45
N VAL A 388 27.19 3.54 -24.88
CA VAL A 388 27.92 3.95 -26.08
C VAL A 388 29.03 4.89 -25.67
N ALA A 389 30.26 4.61 -26.08
CA ALA A 389 31.44 5.41 -25.79
C ALA A 389 32.12 5.89 -27.07
N VAL A 390 32.77 7.05 -27.00
CA VAL A 390 33.62 7.61 -28.06
C VAL A 390 34.98 7.94 -27.45
N ASP A 391 36.02 7.31 -27.99
CA ASP A 391 37.40 7.42 -27.53
C ASP A 391 38.28 8.12 -28.57
N ALA A 392 39.13 9.04 -28.14
CA ALA A 392 40.14 9.63 -28.99
C ALA A 392 41.19 8.59 -29.40
N LYS A 393 41.53 8.53 -30.70
CA LYS A 393 42.59 7.63 -31.20
C LYS A 393 43.98 8.01 -30.70
N ASP A 394 44.19 9.30 -30.46
CA ASP A 394 45.38 9.85 -29.84
C ASP A 394 44.99 10.35 -28.45
N PRO A 395 45.50 9.75 -27.36
CA PRO A 395 45.24 10.21 -25.99
C PRO A 395 45.73 11.64 -25.71
N ALA A 396 46.46 12.27 -26.63
CA ALA A 396 46.79 13.70 -26.56
C ALA A 396 45.73 14.62 -27.22
N ASN A 397 44.72 14.06 -27.87
CA ASN A 397 43.58 14.78 -28.45
C ASN A 397 42.44 14.88 -27.43
N ASP A 398 42.69 15.59 -26.33
CA ASP A 398 41.68 15.85 -25.30
C ASP A 398 40.47 16.57 -25.92
N ILE A 399 39.27 16.15 -25.51
CA ILE A 399 38.06 16.89 -25.78
C ILE A 399 38.07 18.10 -24.83
N SER A 400 38.14 19.31 -25.36
CA SER A 400 38.41 20.55 -24.59
C SER A 400 37.28 21.58 -24.63
N GLU A 401 36.12 21.17 -25.12
CA GLU A 401 34.93 22.03 -25.22
C GLU A 401 34.11 22.00 -23.91
N THR A 402 33.35 23.06 -23.64
CA THR A 402 32.64 23.21 -22.36
C THR A 402 31.37 22.38 -22.25
N ILE A 403 30.75 22.00 -23.37
CA ILE A 403 29.56 21.17 -23.41
C ILE A 403 29.81 20.00 -24.35
N VAL A 404 29.44 18.81 -23.88
CA VAL A 404 29.47 17.56 -24.64
C VAL A 404 28.07 16.96 -24.59
N GLY A 405 27.59 16.39 -25.69
CA GLY A 405 26.32 15.69 -25.65
C GLY A 405 26.13 14.66 -26.73
N PHE A 406 25.00 13.97 -26.63
CA PHE A 406 24.59 12.87 -27.50
C PHE A 406 23.25 13.22 -28.15
N VAL A 407 23.17 13.14 -29.48
CA VAL A 407 21.90 13.25 -30.21
C VAL A 407 21.20 11.90 -30.12
N VAL A 408 19.97 11.88 -29.62
CA VAL A 408 19.21 10.66 -29.35
C VAL A 408 17.78 10.73 -29.88
N SER A 409 17.16 9.58 -30.12
CA SER A 409 15.71 9.46 -30.36
C SER A 409 15.17 8.18 -29.72
N ASP A 410 13.90 8.18 -29.32
CA ASP A 410 13.19 6.98 -28.86
C ASP A 410 12.27 6.47 -29.99
N PRO A 411 12.46 5.24 -30.51
CA PRO A 411 11.59 4.70 -31.55
C PRO A 411 10.14 4.46 -31.11
N ALA A 412 9.86 4.42 -29.81
CA ALA A 412 8.54 4.18 -29.24
C ALA A 412 7.79 5.47 -28.86
N ALA A 413 8.45 6.63 -28.90
CA ALA A 413 7.86 7.91 -28.57
C ALA A 413 8.11 8.93 -29.69
N SER A 414 7.14 9.81 -29.95
CA SER A 414 7.31 10.94 -30.87
C SER A 414 8.25 12.02 -30.31
N LEU A 415 8.39 12.06 -28.98
CA LEU A 415 9.17 13.03 -28.24
C LEU A 415 9.96 12.31 -27.15
N VAL A 416 11.24 12.63 -27.01
CA VAL A 416 12.06 12.17 -25.89
C VAL A 416 11.96 13.22 -24.80
N SER A 417 11.45 12.87 -23.62
CA SER A 417 11.51 13.71 -22.40
C SER A 417 12.54 13.14 -21.43
N LEU A 418 13.22 13.99 -20.67
CA LEU A 418 14.10 13.55 -19.57
C LEU A 418 13.34 12.76 -18.50
N GLU A 419 12.05 13.04 -18.34
CA GLU A 419 11.17 12.30 -17.45
C GLU A 419 10.93 10.86 -17.93
N LEU A 420 10.74 10.69 -19.25
CA LEU A 420 10.59 9.39 -19.90
C LEU A 420 11.90 8.58 -19.96
N LEU A 421 13.06 9.26 -19.94
CA LEU A 421 14.38 8.62 -19.87
C LEU A 421 14.78 8.16 -18.45
N GLY A 422 14.12 8.69 -17.41
CA GLY A 422 14.33 8.33 -16.00
C GLY A 422 15.70 8.72 -15.41
N ASP A 423 15.97 8.33 -14.16
CA ASP A 423 17.24 8.59 -13.42
C ASP A 423 18.44 7.76 -13.89
N PHE A 424 18.35 7.21 -15.10
CA PHE A 424 19.22 6.11 -15.53
C PHE A 424 20.07 6.45 -16.75
N VAL A 425 19.99 7.69 -17.22
CA VAL A 425 20.93 8.26 -18.17
C VAL A 425 22.07 8.94 -17.41
N SER A 426 23.30 8.65 -17.81
CA SER A 426 24.47 9.36 -17.29
C SER A 426 25.56 9.52 -18.35
N ILE A 427 26.28 10.64 -18.28
CA ILE A 427 27.42 10.91 -19.14
C ILE A 427 28.69 10.83 -18.29
N LEU A 428 29.61 9.95 -18.68
CA LEU A 428 30.90 9.75 -18.04
C LEU A 428 31.99 10.40 -18.89
N PHE A 429 32.90 11.08 -18.21
CA PHE A 429 34.13 11.63 -18.76
C PHE A 429 35.28 10.76 -18.28
N ILE A 430 36.07 10.24 -19.22
CA ILE A 430 37.10 9.24 -18.97
C ILE A 430 38.43 9.78 -19.53
N ASN A 431 39.50 9.63 -18.75
CA ASN A 431 40.87 9.97 -19.15
C ASN A 431 41.76 8.74 -19.00
N ASP A 432 42.37 8.28 -20.09
CA ASP A 432 43.27 7.11 -20.08
C ASP A 432 42.63 5.84 -19.45
N GLY A 433 41.31 5.69 -19.60
CA GLY A 433 40.52 4.59 -19.02
C GLY A 433 40.10 4.75 -17.55
N GLU A 434 40.39 5.88 -16.92
CA GLU A 434 39.89 6.22 -15.58
C GLU A 434 38.73 7.23 -15.65
N ILE A 435 37.64 6.97 -14.94
CA ILE A 435 36.50 7.90 -14.86
C ILE A 435 36.94 9.12 -14.03
N VAL A 436 36.97 10.29 -14.67
CA VAL A 436 37.36 11.56 -14.04
C VAL A 436 36.18 12.43 -13.63
N HIS A 437 35.04 12.29 -14.31
CA HIS A 437 33.82 13.00 -13.98
C HIS A 437 32.58 12.20 -14.43
N GLU A 438 31.45 12.39 -13.76
CA GLU A 438 30.19 11.73 -14.08
C GLU A 438 29.04 12.69 -13.81
N VAL A 439 28.15 12.84 -14.79
CA VAL A 439 26.98 13.71 -14.72
C VAL A 439 25.74 12.83 -14.84
N LYS A 440 24.80 13.00 -13.89
CA LYS A 440 23.56 12.22 -13.74
C LYS A 440 22.40 13.17 -13.47
N ARG A 441 21.18 12.73 -13.79
CA ARG A 441 19.95 13.39 -13.31
C ARG A 441 19.79 13.14 -11.80
N ILE A 442 19.39 14.15 -11.04
CA ILE A 442 18.97 14.04 -9.64
C ILE A 442 17.58 14.68 -9.57
N GLU A 443 16.62 13.99 -8.94
CA GLU A 443 15.24 14.44 -8.75
C GLU A 443 15.14 15.95 -8.45
N ALA A 444 14.24 16.61 -9.19
CA ALA A 444 13.80 17.99 -9.04
C ALA A 444 14.78 19.13 -9.34
N HIS A 445 16.07 18.93 -9.65
CA HIS A 445 16.96 20.03 -10.08
C HIS A 445 17.93 19.59 -11.19
N LEU A 446 17.95 20.35 -12.29
CA LEU A 446 18.79 20.18 -13.48
C LEU A 446 20.28 20.47 -13.21
N LEU A 447 20.90 19.77 -12.26
CA LEU A 447 22.35 19.91 -12.03
C LEU A 447 23.13 19.04 -13.02
N GLY A 448 23.23 19.52 -14.26
CA GLY A 448 24.32 19.18 -15.17
C GLY A 448 23.96 18.43 -16.45
N LEU A 449 22.77 17.81 -16.54
CA LEU A 449 22.23 17.28 -17.82
C LEU A 449 21.11 18.19 -18.31
N SER A 450 21.26 18.75 -19.52
CA SER A 450 20.21 19.50 -20.20
C SER A 450 19.71 18.69 -21.40
N LEU A 451 18.40 18.65 -21.62
CA LEU A 451 17.82 18.12 -22.85
C LEU A 451 17.47 19.31 -23.73
N LEU A 452 18.27 19.48 -24.77
CA LEU A 452 18.14 20.59 -25.70
C LEU A 452 17.43 20.07 -26.95
N GLY A 453 16.51 20.88 -27.47
CA GLY A 453 15.65 20.57 -28.61
C GLY A 453 16.48 20.44 -29.88
N LEU A 454 16.84 19.20 -30.25
CA LEU A 454 17.81 19.01 -31.31
C LEU A 454 17.76 17.68 -32.03
N GLY A 455 17.31 17.76 -33.27
CA GLY A 455 18.12 17.26 -34.36
C GLY A 455 17.70 17.86 -35.69
N ALA A 456 18.34 17.44 -36.77
CA ALA A 456 17.91 17.78 -38.13
C ALA A 456 16.51 17.22 -38.48
N ASN A 457 15.91 16.47 -37.55
CA ASN A 457 14.61 15.80 -37.60
C ASN A 457 13.87 16.03 -36.28
N THR A 458 12.54 16.10 -36.33
CA THR A 458 11.65 16.48 -35.21
C THR A 458 11.65 15.51 -34.03
N ASP A 459 12.10 14.26 -34.22
CA ASP A 459 12.12 13.17 -33.23
C ASP A 459 13.45 13.04 -32.47
N GLN A 460 14.44 13.90 -32.77
CA GLN A 460 15.76 13.87 -32.16
C GLN A 460 15.88 14.89 -31.01
N ARG A 461 16.65 14.56 -29.98
CA ARG A 461 16.99 15.44 -28.85
C ARG A 461 18.47 15.35 -28.51
N PHE A 462 19.03 16.37 -27.88
CA PHE A 462 20.43 16.38 -27.47
C PHE A 462 20.55 16.35 -25.95
N ILE A 463 21.10 15.26 -25.44
CA ILE A 463 21.44 15.12 -24.03
C ILE A 463 22.80 15.76 -23.83
N ALA A 464 22.83 16.97 -23.28
CA ALA A 464 24.02 17.77 -23.07
C ALA A 464 24.49 17.70 -21.62
N ALA A 465 25.81 17.64 -21.42
CA ALA A 465 26.48 17.76 -20.14
C ALA A 465 27.55 18.84 -20.18
N LEU A 466 27.70 19.57 -19.08
CA LEU A 466 28.86 20.44 -18.86
C LEU A 466 30.12 19.60 -18.61
N ALA A 467 31.14 19.82 -19.42
CA ALA A 467 32.43 19.16 -19.26
C ALA A 467 33.20 19.74 -18.06
N PRO A 468 34.00 18.92 -17.34
CA PRO A 468 34.82 19.40 -16.23
C PRO A 468 35.88 20.40 -16.72
N SER A 469 35.92 21.59 -16.13
CA SER A 469 36.84 22.66 -16.55
C SER A 469 38.30 22.50 -16.09
N ASP A 470 38.54 21.61 -15.13
CA ASP A 470 39.81 21.44 -14.42
C ASP A 470 40.50 20.09 -14.65
N VAL A 471 39.89 19.21 -15.46
CA VAL A 471 40.38 17.85 -15.74
C VAL A 471 40.29 17.55 -17.23
N SER A 472 41.36 16.98 -17.81
CA SER A 472 41.36 16.48 -19.19
C SER A 472 40.58 15.17 -19.29
N PHE A 473 40.05 14.89 -20.48
CA PHE A 473 39.44 13.60 -20.81
C PHE A 473 39.61 13.32 -22.31
N ASP A 474 39.85 12.06 -22.64
CA ASP A 474 40.05 11.55 -23.99
C ASP A 474 38.90 10.63 -24.44
N SER A 475 37.94 10.36 -23.56
CA SER A 475 36.79 9.50 -23.82
C SER A 475 35.52 10.01 -23.14
N ILE A 476 34.39 9.82 -23.81
CA ILE A 476 33.05 10.19 -23.34
C ILE A 476 32.09 9.04 -23.54
N GLN A 477 31.26 8.77 -22.54
CA GLN A 477 30.40 7.58 -22.52
C GLN A 477 28.99 7.92 -22.04
N LEU A 478 27.98 7.61 -22.86
CA LEU A 478 26.58 7.64 -22.50
C LEU A 478 26.17 6.28 -21.96
N ASN A 479 25.78 6.25 -20.68
CA ASN A 479 25.16 5.09 -20.06
C ASN A 479 23.64 5.23 -20.12
N TYR A 480 22.97 4.14 -20.47
CA TYR A 480 21.53 4.02 -20.44
C TYR A 480 21.15 2.73 -19.70
N GLY A 481 20.41 2.83 -18.59
CA GLY A 481 20.12 1.69 -17.71
C GLY A 481 18.79 1.78 -16.97
N GLY A 482 18.62 1.02 -15.90
CA GLY A 482 17.44 1.09 -15.01
C GLY A 482 17.48 0.17 -13.79
N VAL A 483 16.59 0.41 -12.82
CA VAL A 483 16.33 -0.54 -11.70
C VAL A 483 15.41 -1.68 -12.15
N LEU A 484 14.37 -1.34 -12.92
CA LEU A 484 13.42 -2.25 -13.56
C LEU A 484 13.05 -1.67 -14.93
N ASN A 485 13.74 -2.11 -15.99
CA ASN A 485 13.37 -1.78 -17.37
C ASN A 485 13.07 -3.06 -18.14
N LEU A 486 12.00 -3.01 -18.94
CA LEU A 486 11.57 -4.10 -19.82
C LEU A 486 11.48 -3.59 -21.25
N ASN A 487 12.35 -4.10 -22.13
CA ASN A 487 12.24 -3.99 -23.58
C ASN A 487 12.19 -2.53 -24.09
N LYS A 488 13.10 -1.69 -23.59
CA LYS A 488 13.28 -0.29 -24.04
C LYS A 488 14.38 -0.20 -25.09
N THR A 489 14.26 0.76 -26.00
CA THR A 489 15.27 1.04 -27.03
C THR A 489 15.58 2.53 -27.04
N LEU A 490 16.86 2.88 -27.20
CA LEU A 490 17.30 4.25 -27.45
C LEU A 490 18.17 4.25 -28.71
N ARG A 491 17.98 5.22 -29.58
CA ARG A 491 18.86 5.46 -30.73
C ARG A 491 19.81 6.59 -30.40
N VAL A 492 21.09 6.41 -30.64
CA VAL A 492 22.12 7.45 -30.52
C VAL A 492 22.62 7.76 -31.92
N HIS A 493 22.40 8.98 -32.40
CA HIS A 493 22.66 9.41 -33.77
C HIS A 493 24.06 9.99 -33.93
N ASP A 494 24.47 10.86 -33.01
CA ASP A 494 25.75 11.56 -33.11
C ASP A 494 26.25 12.00 -31.73
N VAL A 495 27.53 12.34 -31.65
CA VAL A 495 28.19 12.87 -30.45
C VAL A 495 28.84 14.20 -30.77
N CYS A 496 28.49 15.22 -29.99
CA CYS A 496 28.75 16.60 -30.37
C CYS A 496 29.37 17.37 -29.20
N VAL A 497 30.27 18.28 -29.54
CA VAL A 497 31.01 19.09 -28.57
C VAL A 497 30.94 20.55 -28.97
N GLY A 498 30.75 21.44 -28.00
CA GLY A 498 30.56 22.85 -28.28
C GLY A 498 30.86 23.74 -27.08
N SER A 499 31.17 24.99 -27.38
CA SER A 499 31.30 26.07 -26.40
C SER A 499 30.40 27.22 -26.81
N PRO A 500 29.09 27.19 -26.46
CA PRO A 500 28.19 28.26 -26.83
C PRO A 500 28.70 29.58 -26.24
N SER A 501 28.81 30.60 -27.09
CA SER A 501 28.96 31.98 -26.63
C SER A 501 27.55 32.51 -26.35
N PHE A 502 27.13 32.45 -25.09
CA PHE A 502 25.96 33.19 -24.62
C PHE A 502 26.20 34.71 -24.73
#